data_AF-A0A6N6JDF4-F1
#
_entry.id   AF-A0A6N6JDF4-F1
#
_cell.length_a   1.000
_cell.length_b   1.000
_cell.length_c   1.000
_cell.angle_alpha   90.00
_cell.angle_beta   90.00
_cell.angle_gamma   90.00
#
_symmetry.space_group_name_H-M   'P 1'
#
loop_
_entity.id
_entity.type
_entity.pdbx_description
1 polymer ?
#
loop_
_entity_poly.entity_id
_entity_poly.type
_entity_poly.pdbx_seq_one_letter_code
_entity_poly.pdbx_strand_id
1 'polypeptide(L)' 'MGRIAGMNQFGPPRGEIIFRLCFSLIGLGLMIFAVLYRGIGGIAAVEIVGIAGAFFGGTAIWSIWQLRRMK' A
#
# COMPACT_ATOMS: atom_id res chain seq x y z
N MET A 1 -11.51 -38.90 -14.08
CA MET A 1 -10.21 -38.69 -13.39
C MET A 1 -9.82 -37.21 -13.54
N GLY A 2 -9.93 -36.43 -12.46
CA GLY A 2 -9.22 -35.16 -12.26
C GLY A 2 -9.69 -33.88 -12.98
N ARG A 3 -10.88 -33.36 -12.69
CA ARG A 3 -11.09 -31.89 -12.82
C ARG A 3 -10.31 -31.23 -11.69
N ILE A 4 -9.26 -30.51 -12.02
CA ILE A 4 -8.52 -29.63 -11.10
C ILE A 4 -9.40 -28.41 -10.72
N ALA A 5 -10.40 -28.66 -9.87
CA ALA A 5 -11.06 -27.64 -9.08
C ALA A 5 -10.08 -27.21 -7.98
N GLY A 6 -9.16 -26.30 -8.30
CA GLY A 6 -8.06 -25.99 -7.39
C GLY A 6 -7.28 -24.73 -7.70
N MET A 7 -7.92 -23.62 -8.10
CA MET A 7 -7.25 -22.31 -8.18
C MET A 7 -8.28 -21.18 -8.01
N ASN A 8 -8.63 -20.81 -6.77
CA ASN A 8 -9.17 -19.48 -6.37
C ASN A 8 -9.67 -19.38 -4.91
N GLN A 9 -9.28 -20.30 -4.01
CA GLN A 9 -9.73 -20.28 -2.61
C GLN A 9 -8.75 -19.60 -1.64
N PHE A 10 -7.62 -19.08 -2.13
CA PHE A 10 -6.59 -18.37 -1.34
C PHE A 10 -6.32 -16.95 -1.86
N GLY A 11 -7.33 -16.29 -2.42
CA GLY A 11 -7.24 -14.85 -2.66
C GLY A 11 -7.34 -14.12 -1.31
N PRO A 12 -6.48 -13.12 -1.02
CA PRO A 12 -6.60 -12.36 0.22
C PRO A 12 -8.02 -11.78 0.30
N PRO A 13 -8.73 -11.96 1.42
CA PRO A 13 -10.10 -11.49 1.57
C PRO A 13 -10.15 -9.98 1.32
N ARG A 14 -11.24 -9.51 0.70
CA ARG A 14 -11.43 -8.10 0.34
C ARG A 14 -11.16 -7.15 1.52
N GLY A 15 -11.49 -7.58 2.74
CA GLY A 15 -11.21 -6.85 3.98
C GLY A 15 -9.72 -6.62 4.26
N GLU A 16 -8.85 -7.60 4.03
CA GLU A 16 -7.40 -7.44 4.22
C GLU A 16 -6.78 -6.48 3.19
N ILE A 17 -7.27 -6.50 1.94
CA ILE A 17 -6.80 -5.55 0.92
C ILE A 17 -7.23 -4.13 1.27
N ILE A 18 -8.47 -3.94 1.70
CA ILE A 18 -8.97 -2.62 2.12
C ILE A 18 -8.21 -2.14 3.36
N PHE A 19 -7.93 -3.02 4.33
CA PHE A 19 -7.12 -2.67 5.49
C PHE A 19 -5.71 -2.23 5.09
N ARG A 20 -5.04 -3.00 4.22
CA ARG A 20 -3.70 -2.63 3.68
C ARG A 20 -3.72 -1.30 2.93
N LEU A 21 -4.80 -1.04 2.18
CA LEU A 21 -5.01 0.23 1.48
C LEU A 21 -5.18 1.39 2.48
N CYS A 22 -6.09 1.26 3.44
CA CYS A 22 -6.31 2.28 4.46
C CYS A 22 -5.05 2.55 5.28
N PHE A 23 -4.33 1.51 5.71
CA PHE A 23 -3.08 1.66 6.44
C PHE A 23 -2.01 2.39 5.62
N SER A 24 -1.86 2.05 4.34
CA SER A 24 -0.95 2.79 3.45
C SER A 24 -1.36 4.24 3.27
N LEU A 25 -2.67 4.52 3.11
CA LEU A 25 -3.16 5.89 2.94
C LEU A 25 -2.96 6.72 4.21
N ILE A 26 -3.17 6.14 5.39
CA ILE A 26 -2.92 6.81 6.67
C ILE A 26 -1.41 7.07 6.84
N GLY A 27 -0.56 6.07 6.60
CA GLY A 27 0.90 6.23 6.66
C GLY A 27 1.43 7.28 5.70
N LEU A 28 0.93 7.29 4.46
CA LEU A 28 1.29 8.27 3.44
C LEU A 28 0.77 9.67 3.79
N GLY A 29 -0.45 9.79 4.31
CA GLY A 29 -1.02 11.04 4.79
C GLY A 29 -0.23 11.64 5.96
N LEU A 30 0.12 10.83 6.96
CA LEU A 30 0.96 11.24 8.08
C LEU A 30 2.37 11.64 7.64
N MET A 31 2.95 10.91 6.67
CA MET A 31 4.24 11.26 6.10
C MET A 31 4.20 12.62 5.39
N ILE A 32 3.21 12.85 4.54
CA ILE A 32 3.03 14.15 3.86
C ILE A 32 2.83 15.26 4.90
N PHE A 33 1.99 15.02 5.91
CA PHE A 33 1.78 15.98 6.98
C PHE A 33 3.07 16.31 7.74
N ALA A 34 3.87 15.30 8.10
CA ALA A 34 5.15 15.48 8.75
C ALA A 34 6.14 16.29 7.89
N VAL A 35 6.19 16.01 6.59
CA VAL A 35 7.02 16.75 5.62
C VAL A 35 6.59 18.21 5.53
N LEU A 36 5.29 18.49 5.48
CA LEU A 36 4.77 19.87 5.41
C LEU A 36 4.97 20.63 6.72
N TYR A 37 4.80 19.98 7.87
CA TYR A 37 4.86 20.63 9.18
C TYR A 37 6.30 20.86 9.67
N ARG A 38 7.19 19.88 9.47
CA ARG A 38 8.59 19.91 9.96
C ARG A 38 9.60 20.28 8.88
N GLY A 39 9.23 20.16 7.60
CA GLY A 39 10.17 20.33 6.48
C GLY A 39 11.14 19.14 6.35
N ILE A 40 11.84 19.08 5.23
CA ILE A 40 12.87 18.06 4.98
C ILE A 40 14.24 18.63 5.36
N GLY A 41 14.69 18.32 6.56
CA GLY A 41 16.00 18.72 7.09
C GLY A 41 17.08 17.70 6.75
N GLY A 42 17.80 17.91 5.65
CA GLY A 42 18.97 17.10 5.27
C GLY A 42 18.68 15.87 4.42
N ILE A 43 19.74 15.29 3.85
CA ILE A 43 19.69 14.15 2.92
C ILE A 43 18.99 12.92 3.53
N ALA A 44 19.23 12.63 4.81
CA ALA A 44 18.59 11.51 5.48
C ALA A 44 17.05 11.60 5.45
N ALA A 45 16.49 12.79 5.65
CA ALA A 45 15.04 12.98 5.60
C ALA A 45 14.49 12.77 4.18
N VAL A 46 15.24 13.16 3.13
CA VAL A 46 14.87 12.89 1.73
C VAL A 46 14.83 11.39 1.46
N GLU A 47 15.84 10.65 1.90
CA GLU A 47 15.89 9.19 1.71
C GLU A 47 14.73 8.49 2.42
N ILE A 48 14.45 8.87 3.66
CA ILE A 48 13.35 8.28 4.44
C ILE A 48 12.01 8.57 3.77
N VAL A 49 11.76 9.82 3.35
CA VAL A 49 10.52 10.19 2.65
C VAL A 49 10.43 9.52 1.29
N GLY A 50 11.54 9.37 0.58
CA GLY A 50 11.60 8.68 -0.72
C GLY A 50 11.26 7.20 -0.58
N ILE A 51 11.90 6.49 0.34
CA ILE A 51 11.66 5.06 0.58
C ILE A 51 10.27 4.84 1.17
N ALA A 52 9.85 5.64 2.15
CA ALA A 52 8.52 5.54 2.74
C ALA A 52 7.42 5.85 1.70
N GLY A 53 7.61 6.89 0.89
CA GLY A 53 6.71 7.24 -0.21
C GLY A 53 6.62 6.13 -1.25
N ALA A 54 7.74 5.54 -1.65
CA ALA A 54 7.76 4.40 -2.57
C ALA A 54 7.08 3.17 -1.97
N PHE A 55 7.32 2.88 -0.69
CA PHE A 55 6.76 1.72 0.00
C PHE A 55 5.25 1.86 0.23
N PHE A 56 4.80 2.95 0.84
CA PHE A 56 3.38 3.20 1.10
C PHE A 56 2.62 3.51 -0.19
N GLY A 57 3.20 4.31 -1.10
CA GLY A 57 2.60 4.61 -2.40
C GLY A 57 2.50 3.38 -3.29
N GLY A 58 3.58 2.59 -3.39
CA GLY A 58 3.58 1.33 -4.13
C GLY A 58 2.57 0.33 -3.57
N THR A 59 2.47 0.21 -2.24
CA THR A 59 1.49 -0.66 -1.58
C THR A 59 0.05 -0.20 -1.81
N ALA A 60 -0.20 1.12 -1.82
CA ALA A 60 -1.51 1.68 -2.12
C ALA A 60 -1.91 1.40 -3.58
N ILE A 61 -1.02 1.63 -4.55
CA ILE A 61 -1.27 1.34 -5.97
C ILE A 61 -1.54 -0.15 -6.17
N TRP A 62 -0.73 -1.02 -5.57
CA TRP A 62 -0.89 -2.47 -5.67
C TRP A 62 -2.22 -2.94 -5.09
N SER A 63 -2.61 -2.38 -3.93
CA SER A 63 -3.89 -2.69 -3.29
C SER A 63 -5.08 -2.22 -4.14
N ILE A 64 -5.02 -1.02 -4.75
CA ILE A 64 -6.04 -0.52 -5.67
C ILE A 64 -6.15 -1.40 -6.93
N TRP A 65 -5.02 -1.80 -7.50
CA TRP A 65 -4.97 -2.64 -8.68
C TRP A 65 -5.57 -4.03 -8.43
N GLN A 66 -5.26 -4.62 -7.27
CA GLN A 66 -5.81 -5.91 -6.87
C GLN A 66 -7.30 -5.82 -6.58
N LEU A 67 -7.76 -4.73 -5.94
CA LEU A 67 -9.19 -4.48 -5.72
C LEU A 67 -9.95 -4.30 -7.04
N ARG A 68 -9.34 -3.63 -8.03
CA ARG A 68 -9.89 -3.51 -9.40
C ARG A 68 -9.98 -4.83 -10.14
N ARG A 69 -9.07 -5.77 -9.91
CA ARG A 69 -9.14 -7.14 -10.48
C ARG A 69 -10.18 -8.03 -9.81
N MET A 70 -10.60 -7.70 -8.59
CA MET A 70 -11.61 -8.45 -7.83
C MET A 70 -13.05 -7.97 -8.05
N LYS A 71 -13.22 -6.85 -8.75
CA LYS A 71 -14.50 -6.23 -9.10
C LYS A 71 -14.90 -6.65 -10.50
#